data_AF-A0A511XD99-F1
#
_entry.id   AF-A0A511XD99-F1
#
_cell.length_a   1.000
_cell.length_b   1.000
_cell.length_c   1.000
_cell.angle_alpha   90.00
_cell.angle_beta   90.00
_cell.angle_gamma   90.00
#
_symmetry.space_group_name_H-M   'P 1'
#
loop_
_entity.id
_entity.type
_entity.pdbx_description
1 polymer ?
#
loop_
_entity_poly.entity_id
_entity_poly.type
_entity_poly.pdbx_seq_one_letter_code
_entity_poly.pdbx_strand_id
1 'polypeptide(L)'
;MAMKSTGGPGWEAAIAALQKKVAQGAHVNVGFLSGDEESKQEIPPATIAAFNEFGTATSPPRPFMRNAIAENKDDWPKQMAAALLATDYDVEKALGMVGEKIKDQIVKEIESFTEPANSPLTSLLKDRFPVPDRMTVADVWKAMRDVREGATAPPGKPLIWSGQMRDSVAFEVKDGPSED
;
A
#
# COMPACT_ATOMS: atom_id res chain seq x y z
N MET A 1 -13.26 -16.92 29.88
CA MET A 1 -12.08 -17.01 30.77
C MET A 1 -11.05 -16.03 30.26
N ALA A 2 -10.61 -15.08 31.10
CA ALA A 2 -9.63 -14.07 30.71
C ALA A 2 -8.22 -14.68 30.76
N MET A 3 -7.56 -14.84 29.62
CA MET A 3 -6.13 -15.19 29.61
C MET A 3 -5.30 -13.93 29.89
N LYS A 4 -5.11 -13.64 31.18
CA LYS A 4 -3.99 -12.80 31.65
C LYS A 4 -2.72 -13.65 31.57
N SER A 5 -2.01 -13.59 30.45
CA SER A 5 -0.57 -13.86 30.42
C SER A 5 0.14 -12.51 30.37
N THR A 6 0.29 -11.88 31.53
CA THR A 6 1.19 -10.76 31.74
C THR A 6 2.56 -11.33 32.03
N GLY A 7 3.43 -11.42 31.01
CA GLY A 7 4.88 -11.58 31.17
C GLY A 7 5.39 -12.92 31.72
N GLY A 8 5.16 -14.04 31.00
CA GLY A 8 5.77 -15.34 31.33
C GLY A 8 7.15 -15.56 30.68
N PRO A 9 7.87 -16.66 31.02
CA PRO A 9 9.19 -16.98 30.48
C PRO A 9 9.26 -17.02 28.94
N GLY A 10 8.17 -17.42 28.29
CA GLY A 10 8.06 -17.39 26.82
C GLY A 10 8.06 -15.97 26.24
N TRP A 11 7.42 -15.01 26.92
CA TRP A 11 7.41 -13.60 26.53
C TRP A 11 8.78 -12.96 26.72
N GLU A 12 9.48 -13.26 27.81
CA GLU A 12 10.84 -12.78 28.04
C GLU A 12 11.81 -13.32 26.98
N ALA A 13 11.70 -14.62 26.66
CA ALA A 13 12.47 -15.23 25.57
C ALA A 13 12.13 -14.61 24.21
N ALA A 14 10.85 -14.31 23.95
CA ALA A 14 10.41 -13.63 22.74
C ALA A 14 10.99 -12.22 22.62
N ILE A 15 10.95 -11.44 23.71
CA ILE A 15 11.57 -10.12 23.75
C ILE A 15 13.07 -10.23 23.52
N ALA A 16 13.76 -11.17 24.18
CA ALA A 16 15.19 -11.35 23.99
C ALA A 16 15.54 -11.77 22.55
N ALA A 17 14.74 -12.65 21.95
CA ALA A 17 14.88 -13.08 20.56
C ALA A 17 14.60 -11.93 19.59
N LEU A 18 13.55 -11.14 19.84
CA LEU A 18 13.21 -9.94 19.06
C LEU A 18 14.32 -8.90 19.19
N GLN A 19 14.80 -8.59 20.40
CA GLN A 19 15.91 -7.67 20.64
C GLN A 19 17.16 -8.13 19.91
N LYS A 20 17.47 -9.44 19.93
CA LYS A 20 18.60 -10.01 19.19
C LYS A 20 18.40 -9.87 17.69
N LYS A 21 17.22 -10.22 17.16
CA LYS A 21 16.89 -10.12 15.73
C LYS A 21 16.95 -8.66 15.28
N VAL A 22 16.36 -7.73 16.02
CA VAL A 22 16.40 -6.28 15.76
C VAL A 22 17.85 -5.75 15.85
N ALA A 23 18.66 -6.21 16.81
CA ALA A 23 20.08 -5.85 16.89
C ALA A 23 20.91 -6.43 15.71
N GLN A 24 20.46 -7.57 15.16
CA GLN A 24 20.97 -8.14 13.92
C GLN A 24 20.34 -7.48 12.68
N GLY A 25 19.46 -6.50 12.88
CA GLY A 25 18.82 -5.69 11.85
C GLY A 25 17.50 -6.22 11.32
N ALA A 26 16.98 -7.36 11.81
CA ALA A 26 15.76 -7.93 11.27
C ALA A 26 14.58 -6.95 11.30
N HIS A 27 13.95 -6.79 10.15
CA HIS A 27 12.89 -5.81 9.91
C HIS A 27 11.90 -6.34 8.87
N VAL A 28 10.75 -5.66 8.77
CA VAL A 28 9.75 -5.93 7.74
C VAL A 28 9.61 -4.68 6.88
N ASN A 29 9.82 -4.83 5.57
CA ASN A 29 9.55 -3.78 4.60
C ASN A 29 8.16 -4.00 4.03
N VAL A 30 7.39 -2.93 3.90
CA VAL A 30 6.02 -2.97 3.38
C VAL A 30 5.81 -1.79 2.44
N GLY A 31 5.28 -2.06 1.26
CA GLY A 31 5.00 -1.03 0.26
C GLY A 31 5.23 -1.53 -1.16
N PHE A 32 5.82 -0.67 -1.98
CA PHE A 32 6.13 -0.96 -3.38
C PHE A 32 7.57 -1.43 -3.48
N LEU A 33 7.78 -2.71 -3.16
CA LEU A 33 9.10 -3.33 -3.19
C LEU A 33 9.55 -3.48 -4.64
N SER A 34 10.83 -3.21 -4.91
CA SER A 34 11.46 -3.50 -6.19
C SER A 34 11.65 -5.01 -6.33
N GLY A 35 10.56 -5.72 -6.60
CA GLY A 35 10.53 -7.15 -6.85
C GLY A 35 10.60 -7.43 -8.35
N ASP A 36 11.77 -7.90 -8.77
CA ASP A 36 12.15 -8.39 -10.10
C ASP A 36 12.06 -7.39 -11.26
N GLU A 37 13.19 -7.24 -11.96
CA GLU A 37 13.35 -6.51 -13.23
C GLU A 37 12.43 -7.03 -14.37
N GLU A 38 11.54 -8.00 -14.08
CA GLU A 38 10.55 -8.60 -14.98
C GLU A 38 9.23 -7.84 -15.06
N SER A 39 9.12 -6.62 -14.54
CA SER A 39 7.95 -5.79 -14.85
C SER A 39 7.96 -5.48 -16.36
N LYS A 40 7.15 -6.21 -17.14
CA LYS A 40 6.86 -5.94 -18.56
C LYS A 40 6.17 -4.58 -18.79
N GLN A 41 6.07 -3.75 -17.76
CA GLN A 41 5.47 -2.43 -17.78
C GLN A 41 6.54 -1.39 -18.04
N GLU A 42 6.24 -0.45 -18.93
CA GLU A 42 7.11 0.68 -19.24
C GLU A 42 7.37 1.60 -18.02
N ILE A 43 6.47 1.57 -17.03
CA ILE A 43 6.57 2.36 -15.80
C ILE A 43 6.34 1.44 -14.59
N PRO A 44 7.31 1.30 -13.67
CA PRO A 44 7.15 0.47 -12.47
C PRO A 44 6.02 0.97 -11.56
N PRO A 45 5.28 0.07 -10.88
CA PRO A 45 4.23 0.46 -9.94
C PRO A 45 4.70 1.38 -8.81
N ALA A 46 5.94 1.23 -8.34
CA ALA A 46 6.55 2.12 -7.35
C ALA A 46 6.63 3.58 -7.85
N THR A 47 6.94 3.79 -9.12
CA THR A 47 6.96 5.13 -9.73
C THR A 47 5.56 5.73 -9.81
N ILE A 48 4.55 4.93 -10.17
CA ILE A 48 3.14 5.36 -10.19
C ILE A 48 2.67 5.72 -8.78
N ALA A 49 3.05 4.91 -7.78
CA ALA A 49 2.76 5.16 -6.38
C ALA A 49 3.38 6.48 -5.91
N ALA A 50 4.64 6.75 -6.26
CA ALA A 50 5.30 8.01 -5.92
C ALA A 50 4.63 9.23 -6.56
N PHE A 51 4.26 9.16 -7.84
CA PHE A 51 3.52 10.23 -8.51
C PHE A 51 2.15 10.50 -7.90
N ASN A 52 1.47 9.46 -7.43
CA ASN A 52 0.23 9.63 -6.69
C ASN A 52 0.48 10.23 -5.30
N GLU A 53 1.41 9.67 -4.52
CA GLU A 53 1.68 10.05 -3.12
C GLU A 53 2.11 11.52 -2.99
N PHE A 54 2.98 11.98 -3.89
CA PHE A 54 3.57 13.33 -3.85
C PHE A 54 2.94 14.31 -4.85
N GLY A 55 2.14 13.80 -5.80
CA GLY A 55 1.60 14.59 -6.89
C GLY A 55 2.64 14.86 -7.98
N THR A 56 2.18 15.54 -9.03
CA THR A 56 3.00 15.99 -10.16
C THR A 56 2.69 17.45 -10.48
N ALA A 57 3.33 18.01 -11.50
CA ALA A 57 3.01 19.37 -11.95
C ALA A 57 1.54 19.56 -12.37
N THR A 58 0.85 18.49 -12.74
CA THR A 58 -0.53 18.53 -13.28
C THR A 58 -1.53 17.74 -12.46
N SER A 59 -1.09 16.98 -11.46
CA SER A 59 -1.95 16.15 -10.60
C SER A 59 -1.66 16.43 -9.13
N PRO A 60 -2.70 16.67 -8.31
CA PRO A 60 -2.50 16.94 -6.88
C PRO A 60 -2.00 15.69 -6.12
N PRO A 61 -1.31 15.87 -4.99
CA PRO A 61 -0.88 14.76 -4.14
C PRO A 61 -2.07 14.00 -3.56
N ARG A 62 -1.93 12.68 -3.50
CA ARG A 62 -2.88 11.72 -2.93
C ARG A 62 -2.15 10.88 -1.88
N PRO A 63 -2.06 11.36 -0.62
CA PRO A 63 -1.12 10.89 0.39
C PRO A 63 -1.48 9.54 1.04
N PHE A 64 -1.81 8.51 0.26
CA PHE A 64 -2.32 7.25 0.78
C PHE A 64 -1.32 6.50 1.68
N MET A 65 -0.02 6.54 1.39
CA MET A 65 0.98 5.90 2.25
C MET A 65 1.09 6.64 3.58
N ARG A 66 1.19 7.98 3.52
CA ARG A 66 1.28 8.81 4.72
C ARG A 66 0.03 8.70 5.59
N ASN A 67 -1.15 8.63 4.98
CA ASN A 67 -2.41 8.41 5.70
C ASN A 67 -2.43 7.04 6.38
N ALA A 68 -2.11 5.97 5.63
CA ALA A 68 -2.08 4.61 6.19
C ALA A 68 -1.14 4.51 7.40
N ILE A 69 0.05 5.13 7.33
CA ILE A 69 0.99 5.19 8.47
C ILE A 69 0.39 6.00 9.62
N ALA A 70 -0.12 7.20 9.35
CA ALA A 70 -0.63 8.10 10.39
C ALA A 70 -1.80 7.48 11.17
N GLU A 71 -2.66 6.74 10.50
CA GLU A 71 -3.84 6.10 11.08
C GLU A 71 -3.53 4.81 11.86
N ASN A 72 -2.48 4.08 11.48
CA ASN A 72 -2.26 2.71 11.97
C ASN A 72 -1.01 2.52 12.84
N LYS A 73 -0.05 3.46 12.83
CA LYS A 73 1.24 3.32 13.52
C LYS A 73 1.13 2.99 15.01
N ASP A 74 0.12 3.53 15.70
CA ASP A 74 -0.06 3.34 17.15
C ASP A 74 -0.62 1.94 17.49
N ASP A 75 -1.17 1.24 16.49
CA ASP A 75 -1.70 -0.11 16.63
C ASP A 75 -0.70 -1.19 16.23
N TRP A 76 0.32 -0.89 15.42
CA TRP A 76 1.32 -1.87 15.01
C TRP A 76 2.06 -2.55 16.18
N PRO A 77 2.43 -1.86 17.27
CA PRO A 77 3.03 -2.54 18.44
C PRO A 77 2.07 -3.55 19.08
N LYS A 78 0.77 -3.24 19.12
CA LYS A 78 -0.26 -4.15 19.65
C LYS A 78 -0.47 -5.34 18.72
N GLN A 79 -0.47 -5.10 17.42
CA GLN A 79 -0.55 -6.15 16.40
C GLN A 79 0.67 -7.08 16.49
N MET A 80 1.87 -6.53 16.71
CA MET A 80 3.09 -7.33 16.91
C MET A 80 3.00 -8.18 18.19
N ALA A 81 2.53 -7.62 19.31
CA ALA A 81 2.34 -8.39 20.53
C ALA A 81 1.32 -9.52 20.34
N ALA A 82 0.21 -9.24 19.64
CA ALA A 82 -0.79 -10.25 19.32
C ALA A 82 -0.26 -11.32 18.36
N ALA A 83 0.53 -10.93 17.37
CA ALA A 83 1.16 -11.84 16.41
C ALA A 83 2.13 -12.78 17.13
N LEU A 84 2.99 -12.26 18.03
CA LEU A 84 3.88 -13.08 18.84
C LEU A 84 3.13 -14.11 19.68
N LEU A 85 1.97 -13.75 20.25
CA LEU A 85 1.14 -14.71 21.00
C LEU A 85 0.53 -15.77 20.08
N ALA A 86 0.14 -15.40 18.87
CA ALA A 86 -0.48 -16.29 17.88
C ALA A 86 0.53 -17.26 17.22
N THR A 87 1.82 -16.91 17.22
CA THR A 87 2.88 -17.68 16.57
C THR A 87 3.75 -18.48 17.54
N ASP A 88 3.29 -18.68 18.79
CA ASP A 88 4.08 -19.28 19.87
C ASP A 88 5.44 -18.59 20.05
N TYR A 89 5.46 -17.27 19.89
CA TYR A 89 6.61 -16.38 19.99
C TYR A 89 7.69 -16.55 18.89
N ASP A 90 7.32 -17.15 17.76
CA ASP A 90 8.14 -17.16 16.55
C ASP A 90 8.17 -15.74 15.94
N VAL A 91 9.32 -15.08 16.08
CA VAL A 91 9.53 -13.68 15.67
C VAL A 91 9.40 -13.49 14.16
N GLU A 92 9.87 -14.44 13.35
CA GLU A 92 9.83 -14.33 11.89
C GLU A 92 8.39 -14.43 11.39
N LYS A 93 7.63 -15.40 11.91
CA LYS A 93 6.19 -15.50 11.62
C LYS A 93 5.42 -14.29 12.12
N ALA A 94 5.77 -13.77 13.30
CA ALA A 94 5.11 -12.59 13.84
C ALA A 94 5.35 -11.34 12.97
N LEU A 95 6.59 -11.12 12.52
CA LEU A 95 6.93 -10.05 11.57
C LEU A 95 6.17 -10.22 10.24
N GLY A 96 6.06 -11.45 9.74
CA GLY A 96 5.27 -11.75 8.54
C GLY A 96 3.79 -11.40 8.69
N MET A 97 3.17 -11.77 9.82
CA MET A 97 1.77 -11.42 10.11
C MET A 97 1.55 -9.90 10.20
N VAL A 98 2.48 -9.17 10.82
CA VAL A 98 2.40 -7.70 10.89
C VAL A 98 2.62 -7.09 9.51
N GLY A 99 3.59 -7.58 8.73
CA GLY A 99 3.83 -7.12 7.36
C GLY A 99 2.60 -7.26 6.47
N GLU A 100 1.94 -8.42 6.52
CA GLU A 100 0.69 -8.66 5.82
C GLU A 100 -0.41 -7.69 6.26
N LYS A 101 -0.52 -7.43 7.56
CA LYS A 101 -1.52 -6.51 8.10
C LYS A 101 -1.29 -5.06 7.64
N ILE A 102 -0.04 -4.61 7.60
CA ILE A 102 0.32 -3.27 7.11
C ILE A 102 0.05 -3.17 5.60
N LYS A 103 0.38 -4.21 4.83
CA LYS A 103 0.05 -4.30 3.39
C LYS A 103 -1.46 -4.10 3.19
N ASP A 104 -2.28 -4.82 3.95
CA ASP A 104 -3.74 -4.71 3.87
C ASP A 104 -4.24 -3.31 4.26
N GLN A 105 -3.62 -2.65 5.24
CA GLN A 105 -3.96 -1.28 5.62
C GLN A 105 -3.66 -0.28 4.48
N ILE A 106 -2.52 -0.43 3.79
CA ILE A 106 -2.19 0.39 2.62
C ILE A 106 -3.18 0.14 1.48
N VAL A 107 -3.49 -1.13 1.19
CA VAL A 107 -4.47 -1.51 0.16
C VAL A 107 -5.84 -0.90 0.48
N LYS A 108 -6.27 -0.97 1.73
CA LYS A 108 -7.54 -0.38 2.19
C LYS A 108 -7.54 1.15 2.04
N GLU A 109 -6.44 1.82 2.34
CA GLU A 109 -6.33 3.26 2.14
C GLU A 109 -6.44 3.60 0.65
N ILE A 110 -5.76 2.86 -0.24
CA ILE A 110 -5.89 3.00 -1.70
C ILE A 110 -7.35 2.84 -2.17
N GLU A 111 -8.06 1.84 -1.64
CA GLU A 111 -9.45 1.54 -2.02
C GLU A 111 -10.47 2.54 -1.47
N SER A 112 -10.23 3.05 -0.27
CA SER A 112 -11.12 4.00 0.40
C SER A 112 -10.86 5.45 0.00
N PHE A 113 -9.69 5.76 -0.55
CA PHE A 113 -9.32 7.11 -0.98
C PHE A 113 -10.32 7.73 -1.96
N THR A 114 -10.76 8.96 -1.68
CA THR A 114 -11.71 9.70 -2.53
C THR A 114 -11.26 11.10 -2.91
N GLU A 115 -10.41 11.76 -2.11
CA GLU A 115 -10.05 13.17 -2.29
C GLU A 115 -8.53 13.39 -2.25
N PRO A 116 -7.94 14.11 -3.21
CA PRO A 116 -8.59 14.85 -4.29
C PRO A 116 -9.16 13.98 -5.41
N ALA A 117 -10.36 14.34 -5.87
CA ALA A 117 -11.05 13.69 -6.97
C ALA A 117 -10.25 13.71 -8.30
N ASN A 118 -10.64 12.84 -9.24
CA ASN A 118 -10.11 12.85 -10.60
C ASN A 118 -10.59 14.06 -11.39
N SER A 119 -9.82 14.47 -12.41
CA SER A 119 -10.29 15.46 -13.38
C SER A 119 -11.55 14.95 -14.10
N PRO A 120 -12.43 15.84 -14.63
CA PRO A 120 -13.59 15.41 -15.42
C PRO A 120 -13.20 14.53 -16.62
N LEU A 121 -12.09 14.84 -17.28
CA LEU A 121 -11.55 14.04 -18.38
C LEU A 121 -11.17 12.63 -17.91
N THR A 122 -10.40 12.52 -16.83
CA THR A 122 -9.98 11.22 -16.29
C THR A 122 -11.19 10.39 -15.84
N SER A 123 -12.18 11.03 -15.21
CA SER A 123 -13.42 10.39 -14.78
C SER A 123 -14.19 9.82 -15.97
N LEU A 124 -14.34 10.61 -17.04
CA LEU A 124 -15.01 10.19 -18.27
C LEU A 124 -14.24 9.07 -19.00
N LEU A 125 -12.91 9.13 -19.00
CA LEU A 125 -12.08 8.07 -19.58
C LEU A 125 -12.19 6.76 -18.79
N LYS A 126 -12.18 6.80 -17.46
CA LYS A 126 -12.37 5.60 -16.63
C LYS A 126 -13.74 4.98 -16.80
N ASP A 127 -14.77 5.81 -16.92
CA ASP A 127 -16.15 5.35 -17.15
C ASP A 127 -16.28 4.61 -18.49
N ARG A 128 -15.68 5.16 -19.55
CA ARG A 128 -15.69 4.57 -20.90
C ARG A 128 -14.74 3.40 -21.07
N PHE A 129 -13.60 3.45 -20.39
CA PHE A 129 -12.51 2.49 -20.46
C PHE A 129 -12.12 2.07 -19.04
N PRO A 130 -12.87 1.12 -18.43
CA PRO A 130 -12.54 0.60 -17.10
C PRO A 130 -11.13 0.01 -17.03
N VAL A 131 -10.63 -0.47 -18.17
CA VAL A 131 -9.29 -1.01 -18.36
C VAL A 131 -8.62 -0.21 -19.48
N PRO A 132 -7.51 0.51 -19.21
CA PRO A 132 -6.95 1.52 -20.12
C PRO A 132 -6.29 0.93 -21.38
N ASP A 133 -6.06 -0.38 -21.42
CA ASP A 133 -5.26 -1.10 -22.42
C ASP A 133 -5.79 -0.96 -23.85
N ARG A 134 -7.06 -0.54 -23.99
CA ARG A 134 -7.75 -0.38 -25.27
C ARG A 134 -7.98 1.08 -25.67
N MET A 135 -7.49 2.02 -24.89
CA MET A 135 -7.71 3.45 -25.12
C MET A 135 -6.74 3.97 -26.18
N THR A 136 -7.26 4.67 -27.19
CA THR A 136 -6.45 5.31 -28.23
C THR A 136 -6.32 6.81 -28.01
N VAL A 137 -5.38 7.46 -28.71
CA VAL A 137 -5.26 8.93 -28.72
C VAL A 137 -6.55 9.58 -29.25
N ALA A 138 -7.24 8.96 -30.21
CA ALA A 138 -8.51 9.45 -30.72
C ALA A 138 -9.61 9.45 -29.65
N ASP A 139 -9.63 8.44 -28.77
CA ASP A 139 -10.57 8.35 -27.66
C ASP A 139 -10.34 9.46 -26.63
N VAL A 140 -9.08 9.80 -26.37
CA VAL A 140 -8.71 10.91 -25.49
C VAL A 140 -9.18 12.24 -26.07
N TRP A 141 -8.92 12.51 -27.36
CA TRP A 141 -9.40 13.73 -28.02
C TRP A 141 -10.92 13.84 -28.03
N LYS A 142 -11.60 12.71 -28.26
CA LYS A 142 -13.07 12.64 -28.19
C LYS A 142 -13.56 12.95 -26.78
N ALA A 143 -12.99 12.32 -25.75
CA ALA A 143 -13.35 12.59 -24.36
C ALA A 143 -13.10 14.05 -23.96
N MET A 144 -12.00 14.66 -24.41
CA MET A 144 -11.74 16.10 -24.19
C MET A 144 -12.82 16.99 -24.81
N ARG A 145 -13.24 16.69 -26.04
CA ARG A 145 -14.32 17.41 -26.70
C ARG A 145 -15.64 17.25 -25.94
N ASP A 146 -15.97 16.02 -25.58
CA ASP A 146 -17.22 15.71 -24.89
C ASP A 146 -17.27 16.42 -23.52
N VAL A 147 -16.17 16.45 -22.75
CA VAL A 147 -16.09 17.22 -21.49
C VAL A 147 -16.28 18.72 -21.74
N ARG A 148 -15.70 19.27 -22.80
CA ARG A 148 -15.88 20.68 -23.19
C ARG A 148 -17.34 21.00 -23.57
N GLU A 149 -18.04 20.02 -24.13
CA GLU A 149 -19.47 20.08 -24.47
C GLU A 149 -20.39 19.80 -23.27
N GLY A 150 -19.82 19.50 -22.10
CA GLY A 150 -20.56 19.33 -20.84
C GLY A 150 -20.81 17.88 -20.42
N ALA A 151 -20.20 16.89 -21.08
CA ALA A 151 -20.28 15.51 -20.64
C ALA A 151 -19.62 15.33 -19.27
N THR A 152 -20.29 14.58 -18.40
CA THR A 152 -19.83 14.25 -17.06
C THR A 152 -19.83 12.75 -16.85
N ALA A 153 -19.04 12.29 -15.89
CA ALA A 153 -19.02 10.91 -15.44
C ALA A 153 -18.79 10.89 -13.93
N PRO A 154 -19.17 9.79 -13.23
CA PRO A 154 -18.81 9.61 -11.84
C PRO A 154 -17.29 9.74 -11.65
N PRO A 155 -16.82 10.37 -10.55
CA PRO A 155 -15.38 10.65 -10.36
C PRO A 155 -14.51 9.38 -10.29
N GLY A 156 -15.14 8.22 -10.05
CA GLY A 156 -14.46 6.94 -9.86
C GLY A 156 -13.53 6.96 -8.65
N LYS A 157 -12.70 5.92 -8.52
CA LYS A 157 -11.66 5.87 -7.49
C LYS A 157 -10.39 6.58 -8.00
N PRO A 158 -9.84 7.58 -7.30
CA PRO A 158 -8.65 8.30 -7.76
C PRO A 158 -7.43 7.40 -7.97
N LEU A 159 -7.15 6.53 -7.00
CA LEU A 159 -5.95 5.67 -6.98
C LEU A 159 -6.13 4.33 -7.72
N ILE A 160 -7.32 4.05 -8.24
CA ILE A 160 -7.62 2.77 -8.91
C ILE A 160 -8.11 3.05 -10.33
N TRP A 161 -7.33 2.61 -11.32
CA TRP A 161 -7.77 2.49 -12.71
C TRP A 161 -7.64 1.03 -13.16
N SER A 162 -6.43 0.55 -13.45
CA SER A 162 -6.18 -0.85 -13.78
C SER A 162 -6.13 -1.77 -12.55
N GLY A 163 -5.98 -1.22 -11.35
CA GLY A 163 -5.77 -1.99 -10.10
C GLY A 163 -4.32 -2.42 -9.86
N GLN A 164 -3.47 -2.38 -10.87
CA GLN A 164 -2.09 -2.91 -10.81
C GLN A 164 -1.24 -2.29 -9.70
N MET A 165 -1.36 -0.98 -9.46
CA MET A 165 -0.66 -0.33 -8.35
C MET A 165 -1.09 -0.93 -7.00
N ARG A 166 -2.39 -1.05 -6.74
CA ARG A 166 -2.91 -1.66 -5.51
C ARG A 166 -2.42 -3.11 -5.37
N ASP A 167 -2.46 -3.87 -6.45
CA ASP A 167 -2.11 -5.29 -6.45
C ASP A 167 -0.59 -5.52 -6.29
N SER A 168 0.22 -4.49 -6.54
CA SER A 168 1.68 -4.52 -6.37
C SER A 168 2.16 -4.21 -4.94
N VAL A 169 1.26 -3.85 -4.01
CA VAL A 169 1.65 -3.63 -2.62
C VAL A 169 2.05 -4.97 -2.00
N ALA A 170 3.29 -5.04 -1.53
CA ALA A 170 3.90 -6.25 -1.01
C ALA A 170 4.57 -6.00 0.34
N PHE A 171 4.96 -7.07 1.02
CA PHE A 171 5.83 -7.03 2.18
C PHE A 171 6.92 -8.10 2.06
N GLU A 172 8.05 -7.84 2.71
CA GLU A 172 9.14 -8.79 2.87
C GLU A 172 9.67 -8.72 4.31
N VAL A 173 10.02 -9.88 4.87
CA VAL A 173 10.75 -9.95 6.14
C VAL A 173 12.22 -10.16 5.80
N LYS A 174 13.08 -9.27 6.26
CA LYS A 174 14.53 -9.33 6.04
C LYS A 174 15.25 -9.58 7.36
N ASP A 175 16.30 -10.38 7.29
CA ASP A 175 17.30 -10.52 8.35
C ASP A 175 18.54 -9.72 7.95
N GLY A 176 19.04 -8.84 8.83
CA GLY A 176 20.14 -7.90 8.50
C GLY A 176 19.70 -6.44 8.54
N PRO A 177 20.62 -5.47 8.77
CA PRO A 177 20.29 -4.04 8.83
C PRO A 177 19.59 -3.58 7.54
N SER A 178 18.73 -2.54 7.63
CA SER A 178 18.15 -1.93 6.43
C SER A 178 19.27 -1.51 5.49
N GLU A 179 19.19 -1.97 4.23
CA GLU A 179 20.02 -1.45 3.15
C GLU A 179 19.43 -0.09 2.74
N ASP A 180 19.69 0.94 3.55
CA ASP A 180 19.42 2.34 3.21
C ASP A 180 20.63 2.98 2.49
#